data_AF-A0A1I7WC29-F1
#
_entry.id   AF-A0A1I7WC29-F1
#
_cell.length_a   1.000
_cell.length_b   1.000
_cell.length_c   1.000
_cell.angle_alpha   90.00
_cell.angle_beta   90.00
_cell.angle_gamma   90.00
#
_symmetry.space_group_name_H-M   'P 1'
#
loop_
_entity.id
_entity.type
_entity.pdbx_description
1 polymer ?
#
loop_
_entity_poly.entity_id
_entity_poly.type
_entity_poly.pdbx_seq_one_letter_code
_entity_poly.pdbx_strand_id
1 'polypeptide(L)'
;MPVIFDDPISSLDQRFEEAVAKRLVDLAEHRQVIVFTHRLSLMVLLQSAAKQRANLDQPTVKVAVESIARDGSRTGMPAQINTFSLKPQSGLNQMISSIGQLKKLDPPLKELALKAACSNFRILVERSVEDELCSGVINRYRREINTLNKLQRLSAITPADCALIDGMMTKYSAFEHSQPTDTPSWLPGPDELLKDVQDMLEWCKEFGKRAETAAKPKA
;
A
#
# COMPACT_ATOMS: atom_id res chain seq x y z
N MET A 1 -23.05 -23.56 2.46
CA MET A 1 -23.16 -22.84 1.17
C MET A 1 -22.57 -21.44 1.33
N PRO A 2 -21.71 -20.97 0.41
CA PRO A 2 -21.17 -19.60 0.48
C PRO A 2 -22.28 -18.55 0.39
N VAL A 3 -22.03 -17.34 0.91
CA VAL A 3 -22.82 -16.13 0.58
C VAL A 3 -21.99 -15.27 -0.34
N ILE A 4 -22.63 -14.69 -1.35
CA ILE A 4 -21.98 -13.74 -2.25
C ILE A 4 -22.71 -12.41 -2.13
N PHE A 5 -21.95 -11.34 -1.90
CA PHE A 5 -22.43 -9.97 -1.88
C PHE A 5 -21.77 -9.20 -3.02
N ASP A 6 -22.58 -8.55 -3.87
CA ASP A 6 -22.10 -7.66 -4.92
C ASP A 6 -22.37 -6.22 -4.51
N ASP A 7 -21.28 -5.50 -4.27
CA ASP A 7 -21.21 -4.13 -3.74
C ASP A 7 -22.26 -3.84 -2.66
N PRO A 8 -22.16 -4.49 -1.47
CA PRO A 8 -23.21 -4.48 -0.44
C PRO A 8 -23.48 -3.11 0.19
N ILE A 9 -22.82 -2.06 -0.31
CA ILE A 9 -22.96 -0.68 0.16
C ILE A 9 -23.03 0.25 -1.06
N SER A 10 -24.23 0.63 -1.46
CA SER A 10 -24.46 1.45 -2.65
C SER A 10 -24.48 2.97 -2.39
N SER A 11 -24.81 3.46 -1.19
CA SER A 11 -24.84 4.89 -0.85
C SER A 11 -25.31 5.19 0.58
N LEU A 12 -24.58 4.77 1.62
CA LEU A 12 -25.00 5.07 3.01
C LEU A 12 -23.88 5.65 3.85
N ASP A 13 -24.29 6.36 4.89
CA ASP A 13 -23.38 6.98 5.85
C ASP A 13 -22.38 5.98 6.42
N GLN A 14 -21.25 6.52 6.89
CA GLN A 14 -20.12 5.73 7.35
C GLN A 14 -20.44 4.77 8.51
N ARG A 15 -21.47 5.04 9.32
CA ARG A 15 -21.88 4.15 10.41
C ARG A 15 -22.54 2.89 9.88
N PHE A 16 -23.33 3.01 8.81
CA PHE A 16 -23.87 1.83 8.12
C PHE A 16 -22.76 0.98 7.51
N GLU A 17 -21.73 1.60 6.95
CA GLU A 17 -20.62 0.84 6.35
C GLU A 17 -19.88 -0.01 7.39
N GLU A 18 -19.57 0.58 8.55
CA GLU A 18 -18.95 -0.12 9.67
C GLU A 18 -19.86 -1.26 10.18
N ALA A 19 -21.16 -1.01 10.33
CA ALA A 19 -22.11 -2.01 10.78
C ALA A 19 -22.28 -3.17 9.78
N VAL A 20 -22.29 -2.88 8.48
CA VAL A 20 -22.33 -3.89 7.42
C VAL A 20 -21.06 -4.71 7.42
N ALA A 21 -19.88 -4.06 7.46
CA ALA A 21 -18.60 -4.77 7.51
C ALA A 21 -18.51 -5.70 8.72
N LYS A 22 -18.92 -5.23 9.91
CA LYS A 22 -19.00 -6.07 11.12
C LYS A 22 -19.91 -7.29 10.92
N ARG A 23 -21.13 -7.08 10.43
CA ARG A 23 -22.09 -8.18 10.19
C ARG A 23 -21.58 -9.19 9.16
N LEU A 24 -20.90 -8.73 8.11
CA LEU A 24 -20.32 -9.61 7.09
C LEU A 24 -19.20 -10.48 7.70
N VAL A 25 -18.36 -9.91 8.56
CA VAL A 25 -17.31 -10.66 9.27
C VAL A 25 -17.92 -11.62 10.31
N ASP A 26 -18.95 -11.20 11.06
CA ASP A 26 -19.65 -12.09 11.99
C ASP A 26 -20.29 -13.27 11.26
N LEU A 27 -20.89 -13.04 10.09
CA LEU A 27 -21.41 -14.09 9.22
C LEU A 27 -20.31 -15.03 8.71
N ALA A 28 -19.11 -14.48 8.47
CA ALA A 28 -17.96 -15.22 7.99
C ALA A 28 -17.38 -16.21 9.02
N GLU A 29 -17.76 -16.08 10.30
CA GLU A 29 -17.46 -17.08 11.33
C GLU A 29 -18.12 -18.43 11.02
N HIS A 30 -19.35 -18.42 10.49
CA HIS A 30 -20.17 -19.62 10.33
C HIS A 30 -20.20 -20.16 8.90
N ARG A 31 -19.82 -19.37 7.90
CA ARG A 31 -19.80 -19.75 6.48
C ARG A 31 -18.88 -18.87 5.66
N GLN A 32 -18.44 -19.35 4.50
CA GLN A 32 -17.69 -18.52 3.57
C GLN A 32 -18.54 -17.34 3.06
N VAL A 33 -17.97 -16.14 3.15
CA VAL A 33 -18.54 -14.88 2.63
C VAL A 33 -17.61 -14.35 1.55
N ILE A 34 -18.15 -14.11 0.36
CA ILE A 34 -17.43 -13.53 -0.79
C ILE A 34 -18.06 -12.16 -1.05
N VAL A 35 -17.22 -11.12 -1.10
CA VAL A 35 -17.66 -9.74 -1.35
C VAL A 35 -16.97 -9.23 -2.60
N PHE A 36 -17.77 -8.88 -3.61
CA PHE A 36 -17.31 -8.07 -4.74
C PHE A 36 -17.52 -6.62 -4.39
N THR A 37 -16.49 -5.80 -4.53
CA THR A 37 -16.60 -4.36 -4.34
C THR A 37 -15.53 -3.63 -5.14
N HIS A 38 -15.87 -2.44 -5.60
CA HIS A 38 -14.91 -1.48 -6.17
C HIS A 38 -14.39 -0.49 -5.11
N ARG A 39 -14.89 -0.61 -3.87
CA ARG A 39 -14.68 0.36 -2.79
C ARG A 39 -13.58 -0.12 -1.84
N LEU A 40 -12.39 0.48 -1.94
CA LEU A 40 -11.26 0.16 -1.06
C LEU A 40 -11.56 0.44 0.42
N SER A 41 -12.43 1.41 0.72
CA SER A 41 -12.89 1.67 2.08
C SER A 41 -13.56 0.46 2.72
N LEU A 42 -14.44 -0.24 1.98
CA LEU A 42 -15.11 -1.45 2.46
C LEU A 42 -14.11 -2.57 2.71
N MET A 43 -13.12 -2.76 1.82
CA MET A 43 -12.04 -3.73 2.04
C MET A 43 -11.30 -3.46 3.36
N VAL A 44 -10.93 -2.21 3.64
CA VAL A 44 -10.26 -1.83 4.88
C VAL A 44 -11.15 -2.01 6.11
N LEU A 45 -12.45 -1.71 5.99
CA LEU A 45 -13.44 -1.95 7.06
C LEU A 45 -13.59 -3.44 7.39
N LEU A 46 -13.64 -4.32 6.39
CA LEU A 46 -13.71 -5.77 6.58
C LEU A 46 -12.46 -6.30 7.31
N GLN A 47 -11.26 -5.87 6.88
CA GLN A 47 -10.02 -6.24 7.54
C GLN A 47 -9.96 -5.71 8.98
N SER A 48 -10.44 -4.48 9.22
CA SER A 48 -10.49 -3.87 10.54
C SER A 48 -11.44 -4.63 11.47
N ALA A 49 -12.67 -4.89 11.01
CA ALA A 49 -13.66 -5.67 11.75
C ALA A 49 -13.13 -7.07 12.11
N ALA A 50 -12.47 -7.76 11.17
CA ALA A 50 -11.86 -9.06 11.44
C ALA A 50 -10.73 -9.00 12.49
N LYS A 51 -9.91 -7.94 12.50
CA LYS A 51 -8.88 -7.74 13.54
C LYS A 51 -9.47 -7.41 14.90
N GLN A 52 -10.53 -6.60 14.94
CA GLN A 52 -11.20 -6.22 16.19
C GLN A 52 -11.80 -7.41 16.94
N ARG A 53 -12.15 -8.50 16.24
CA ARG A 53 -12.63 -9.74 16.88
C ARG A 53 -11.65 -10.31 17.90
N ALA A 54 -10.34 -10.22 17.63
CA ALA A 54 -9.30 -10.65 18.56
C ALA A 54 -9.31 -9.81 19.86
N ASN A 55 -9.67 -8.52 19.78
CA ASN A 55 -9.78 -7.64 20.95
C ASN A 55 -11.07 -7.89 21.76
N LEU A 56 -12.03 -8.64 21.20
CA LEU A 56 -13.33 -8.94 21.80
C LEU A 56 -13.44 -10.42 22.22
N ASP A 57 -12.32 -11.15 22.26
CA ASP A 57 -12.27 -12.59 22.53
C ASP A 57 -13.19 -13.44 21.63
N GLN A 58 -13.41 -12.98 20.39
CA GLN A 58 -14.24 -13.66 19.39
C GLN A 58 -13.39 -14.55 18.47
N PRO A 59 -13.97 -15.61 17.87
CA PRO A 59 -13.26 -16.47 16.92
C PRO A 59 -12.64 -15.70 15.76
N THR A 60 -11.39 -16.04 15.42
CA THR A 60 -10.63 -15.40 14.35
C THR A 60 -11.25 -15.68 12.98
N VAL A 61 -11.52 -14.62 12.24
CA VAL A 61 -11.94 -14.69 10.83
C VAL A 61 -10.76 -14.28 9.95
N LYS A 62 -10.41 -15.12 8.97
CA LYS A 62 -9.38 -14.80 7.98
C LYS A 62 -9.99 -14.04 6.81
N VAL A 63 -9.40 -12.88 6.47
CA VAL A 63 -9.79 -12.09 5.30
C VAL A 63 -8.70 -12.22 4.24
N ALA A 64 -9.07 -12.74 3.07
CA ALA A 64 -8.24 -12.75 1.87
C ALA A 64 -8.75 -11.69 0.89
N VAL A 65 -7.85 -11.03 0.18
CA VAL A 65 -8.17 -9.97 -0.78
C VAL A 65 -7.52 -10.31 -2.10
N GLU A 66 -8.36 -10.48 -3.12
CA GLU A 66 -7.95 -10.67 -4.51
C GLU A 66 -8.44 -9.48 -5.33
N SER A 67 -7.62 -9.00 -6.26
CA SER A 67 -8.01 -7.97 -7.21
C SER A 67 -8.36 -8.61 -8.55
N ILE A 68 -9.40 -8.10 -9.20
CA ILE A 68 -9.76 -8.45 -10.57
C ILE A 68 -9.66 -7.21 -11.44
N ALA A 69 -9.17 -7.36 -12.65
CA ALA A 69 -9.01 -6.29 -13.62
C ALA A 69 -9.41 -6.74 -15.03
N ARG A 70 -9.38 -5.78 -15.94
CA ARG A 70 -9.49 -6.02 -17.37
C ARG A 70 -8.11 -6.24 -17.95
N ASP A 71 -7.93 -7.32 -18.70
CA ASP A 71 -6.72 -7.62 -19.45
C ASP A 71 -7.05 -7.61 -20.95
N GLY A 72 -6.80 -6.47 -21.59
CA GLY A 72 -7.19 -6.21 -22.97
C GLY A 72 -8.70 -6.35 -23.17
N SER A 73 -9.11 -7.41 -23.89
CA SER A 73 -10.51 -7.73 -24.18
C SER A 73 -11.19 -8.58 -23.09
N ARG A 74 -10.44 -9.16 -22.16
CA ARG A 74 -10.96 -10.05 -21.11
C ARG A 74 -11.28 -9.27 -19.84
N THR A 75 -12.46 -9.51 -19.28
CA THR A 75 -12.92 -8.86 -18.04
C THR A 75 -12.97 -9.89 -16.91
N GLY A 76 -12.64 -9.49 -15.68
CA GLY A 76 -12.66 -10.38 -14.51
C GLY A 76 -11.40 -11.24 -14.33
N MET A 77 -10.28 -10.82 -14.93
CA MET A 77 -9.02 -11.53 -14.80
C MET A 77 -8.36 -11.20 -13.45
N PRO A 78 -7.79 -12.16 -12.70
CA PRO A 78 -7.00 -11.87 -11.52
C PRO A 78 -5.88 -10.87 -11.85
N ALA A 79 -5.82 -9.77 -11.12
CA ALA A 79 -4.78 -8.76 -11.30
C ALA A 79 -3.60 -9.06 -10.37
N GLN A 80 -2.36 -8.92 -10.88
CA GLN A 80 -1.15 -9.17 -10.08
C GLN A 80 -0.91 -8.09 -9.03
N ILE A 81 -1.52 -6.92 -9.17
CA ILE A 81 -1.25 -5.77 -8.32
C ILE A 81 -2.26 -5.71 -7.18
N ASN A 82 -1.75 -5.93 -5.98
CA ASN A 82 -2.39 -5.49 -4.75
C ASN A 82 -1.46 -4.48 -4.09
N THR A 83 -1.25 -3.33 -4.76
CA THR A 83 -0.50 -2.19 -4.22
C THR A 83 -1.05 -1.76 -2.87
N PHE A 84 -2.29 -2.09 -2.53
CA PHE A 84 -2.87 -1.86 -1.21
C PHE A 84 -2.45 -2.87 -0.13
N SER A 85 -2.10 -4.10 -0.48
CA SER A 85 -1.76 -5.16 0.49
C SER A 85 -0.26 -5.38 0.68
N LEU A 86 0.60 -4.95 -0.26
CA LEU A 86 2.03 -5.17 -0.13
C LEU A 86 2.65 -4.23 0.90
N LYS A 87 3.32 -4.79 1.91
CA LYS A 87 4.19 -4.04 2.81
C LYS A 87 5.27 -3.34 1.98
N PRO A 88 5.66 -2.08 2.30
CA PRO A 88 6.60 -1.32 1.49
C PRO A 88 7.89 -2.09 1.16
N GLN A 89 8.51 -2.73 2.16
CA GLN A 89 9.70 -3.55 1.96
C GLN A 89 9.51 -4.71 0.97
N SER A 90 8.36 -5.39 0.98
CA SER A 90 8.05 -6.47 0.03
C SER A 90 7.89 -5.92 -1.39
N GLY A 91 7.22 -4.77 -1.53
CA GLY A 91 7.04 -4.09 -2.82
C GLY A 91 8.38 -3.64 -3.41
N LEU A 92 9.25 -3.04 -2.58
CA LEU A 92 10.59 -2.62 -3.00
C LEU A 92 11.46 -3.82 -3.43
N ASN A 93 11.43 -4.94 -2.71
CA ASN A 93 12.15 -6.16 -3.12
C ASN A 93 11.66 -6.76 -4.44
N GLN A 94 10.34 -6.80 -4.65
CA GLN A 94 9.76 -7.23 -5.92
C GLN A 94 10.21 -6.30 -7.05
N MET A 95 10.22 -4.99 -6.80
CA MET A 95 10.63 -4.00 -7.78
C MET A 95 12.10 -4.14 -8.19
N ILE A 96 13.01 -4.38 -7.25
CA ILE A 96 14.43 -4.67 -7.55
C ILE A 96 14.54 -5.84 -8.53
N SER A 97 13.75 -6.90 -8.32
CA SER A 97 13.74 -8.09 -9.17
C SER A 97 13.21 -7.78 -10.58
N SER A 98 12.16 -6.97 -10.67
CA SER A 98 11.52 -6.57 -11.94
C SER A 98 12.38 -5.61 -12.75
N ILE A 99 13.13 -4.70 -12.12
CA ILE A 99 14.02 -3.75 -12.82
C ILE A 99 15.13 -4.49 -13.59
N GLY A 100 15.61 -5.62 -13.07
CA GLY A 100 16.55 -6.49 -13.78
C GLY A 100 16.01 -7.01 -15.12
N GLN A 101 14.69 -7.17 -15.24
CA GLN A 101 14.03 -7.59 -16.48
C GLN A 101 13.83 -6.44 -17.46
N LEU A 102 13.62 -5.20 -16.97
CA LEU A 102 13.47 -4.00 -17.81
C LEU A 102 14.68 -3.78 -18.73
N LYS A 103 15.88 -4.14 -18.26
CA LYS A 103 17.12 -4.00 -19.04
C LYS A 103 17.15 -4.85 -20.31
N LYS A 104 16.33 -5.90 -20.39
CA LYS A 104 16.29 -6.87 -21.50
C LYS A 104 15.20 -6.57 -22.53
N LEU A 105 14.38 -5.54 -22.30
CA LEU A 105 13.29 -5.17 -23.20
C LEU A 105 13.78 -4.32 -24.38
N ASP A 106 13.07 -4.42 -25.51
CA ASP A 106 13.29 -3.56 -26.67
C ASP A 106 13.03 -2.08 -26.33
N PRO A 107 13.68 -1.11 -26.99
CA PRO A 107 13.66 0.30 -26.58
C PRO A 107 12.25 0.90 -26.35
N PRO A 108 11.24 0.70 -27.23
CA PRO A 108 9.91 1.26 -27.03
C PRO A 108 9.16 0.65 -25.83
N LEU A 109 9.30 -0.67 -25.64
CA LEU A 109 8.70 -1.37 -24.50
C LEU A 109 9.41 -1.04 -23.19
N LYS A 110 10.73 -0.84 -23.25
CA LYS A 110 11.56 -0.45 -22.12
C LYS A 110 11.14 0.91 -21.57
N GLU A 111 10.92 1.90 -22.43
CA GLU A 111 10.50 3.24 -21.99
C GLU A 111 9.13 3.21 -21.30
N LEU A 112 8.16 2.52 -21.90
CA LEU A 112 6.83 2.34 -21.31
C LEU A 112 6.90 1.63 -19.95
N ALA A 113 7.64 0.53 -19.88
CA ALA A 113 7.79 -0.25 -18.66
C ALA A 113 8.58 0.51 -17.58
N LEU A 114 9.54 1.34 -17.97
CA LEU A 114 10.31 2.20 -17.06
C LEU A 114 9.43 3.33 -16.49
N LYS A 115 8.56 3.94 -17.30
CA LYS A 115 7.57 4.91 -16.82
C LYS A 115 6.64 4.28 -15.80
N ALA A 116 6.08 3.11 -16.12
CA ALA A 116 5.22 2.36 -15.21
C ALA A 116 5.94 1.98 -13.92
N ALA A 117 7.23 1.60 -14.00
CA ALA A 117 8.05 1.35 -12.84
C ALA A 117 8.19 2.63 -11.99
N CYS A 118 8.57 3.77 -12.56
CA CYS A 118 8.68 5.04 -11.83
C CYS A 118 7.38 5.40 -11.08
N SER A 119 6.22 5.24 -11.72
CA SER A 119 4.91 5.44 -11.10
C SER A 119 4.67 4.49 -9.92
N ASN A 120 4.99 3.20 -10.07
CA ASN A 120 4.88 2.23 -8.99
C ASN A 120 5.84 2.54 -7.83
N PHE A 121 7.05 3.02 -8.12
CA PHE A 121 7.99 3.46 -7.08
C PHE A 121 7.42 4.64 -6.31
N ARG A 122 6.86 5.63 -7.01
CA ARG A 122 6.23 6.81 -6.39
C ARG A 122 5.13 6.42 -5.40
N ILE A 123 4.30 5.44 -5.77
CA ILE A 123 3.26 4.87 -4.90
C ILE A 123 3.89 4.17 -3.69
N LEU A 124 4.97 3.40 -3.89
CA LEU A 124 5.67 2.73 -2.78
C LEU A 124 6.31 3.73 -1.80
N VAL A 125 6.89 4.83 -2.29
CA VAL A 125 7.42 5.90 -1.41
C VAL A 125 6.31 6.48 -0.54
N GLU A 126 5.14 6.78 -1.12
CA GLU A 126 3.96 7.22 -0.38
C GLU A 126 3.52 6.24 0.71
N ARG A 127 3.51 4.94 0.39
CA ARG A 127 3.18 3.89 1.35
C ARG A 127 4.24 3.75 2.44
N SER A 128 5.52 3.88 2.09
CA SER A 128 6.61 3.91 3.07
C SER A 128 6.46 5.06 4.07
N VAL A 129 5.94 6.21 3.64
CA VAL A 129 5.60 7.31 4.56
C VAL A 129 4.49 6.90 5.51
N GLU A 130 3.38 6.35 5.00
CA GLU A 130 2.25 5.94 5.84
C GLU A 130 2.61 4.82 6.83
N ASP A 131 3.22 3.74 6.35
CA ASP A 131 3.46 2.51 7.13
C ASP A 131 4.75 2.57 7.96
N GLU A 132 5.84 3.11 7.42
CA GLU A 132 7.14 3.14 8.10
C GLU A 132 7.31 4.46 8.86
N LEU A 133 7.44 5.60 8.15
CA LEU A 133 7.74 6.90 8.77
C LEU A 133 6.69 7.29 9.82
N CYS A 134 5.41 7.26 9.43
CA CYS A 134 4.28 7.53 10.30
C CYS A 134 3.87 6.33 11.15
N SER A 135 4.56 5.18 11.05
CA SER A 135 4.28 3.96 11.82
C SER A 135 2.81 3.49 11.75
N GLY A 136 2.14 3.73 10.63
CA GLY A 136 0.73 3.42 10.44
C GLY A 136 -0.21 4.18 11.38
N VAL A 137 0.21 5.35 11.87
CA VAL A 137 -0.65 6.29 12.62
C VAL A 137 -1.71 6.87 11.70
N ILE A 138 -1.32 7.18 10.47
CA ILE A 138 -2.21 7.63 9.39
C ILE A 138 -2.08 6.63 8.25
N ASN A 139 -3.20 6.05 7.83
CA ASN A 139 -3.29 5.22 6.64
C ASN A 139 -4.56 5.58 5.88
N ARG A 140 -4.52 5.56 4.55
CA ARG A 140 -5.72 5.79 3.75
C ARG A 140 -6.82 4.79 4.08
N TYR A 141 -8.05 5.28 4.03
CA TYR A 141 -9.27 4.51 4.26
C TYR A 141 -9.43 3.93 5.69
N ARG A 142 -8.56 4.30 6.64
CA ARG A 142 -8.80 4.11 8.07
C ARG A 142 -9.43 5.35 8.67
N ARG A 143 -10.38 5.14 9.58
CA ARG A 143 -11.08 6.22 10.29
C ARG A 143 -10.24 6.80 11.44
N GLU A 144 -9.59 5.92 12.18
CA GLU A 144 -8.86 6.29 13.38
C GLU A 144 -7.46 6.78 13.04
N ILE A 145 -7.03 7.84 13.75
CA ILE A 145 -5.61 8.13 13.91
C ILE A 145 -5.11 7.14 14.97
N ASN A 146 -4.33 6.15 14.53
CA ASN A 146 -3.96 5.02 15.37
C ASN A 146 -2.67 5.35 16.14
N THR A 147 -2.81 5.88 17.35
CA THR A 147 -1.68 6.37 18.17
C THR A 147 -1.15 5.35 19.18
N LEU A 148 -1.97 4.36 19.55
CA LEU A 148 -1.65 3.40 20.60
C LEU A 148 -0.37 2.64 20.26
N ASN A 149 0.63 2.70 21.15
CA ASN A 149 1.95 2.07 21.00
C ASN A 149 2.74 2.49 19.75
N LYS A 150 2.38 3.61 19.11
CA LYS A 150 3.00 4.07 17.86
C LYS A 150 3.70 5.43 17.98
N LEU A 151 3.20 6.35 18.80
CA LEU A 151 3.75 7.71 18.87
C LEU A 151 5.23 7.76 19.24
N GLN A 152 5.71 6.88 20.12
CA GLN A 152 7.12 6.84 20.50
C GLN A 152 8.05 6.50 19.32
N ARG A 153 7.56 5.74 18.34
CA ARG A 153 8.31 5.41 17.11
C ARG A 153 8.61 6.66 16.28
N LEU A 154 7.72 7.66 16.31
CA LEU A 154 7.89 8.92 15.58
C LEU A 154 9.06 9.75 16.10
N SER A 155 9.48 9.56 17.36
CA SER A 155 10.66 10.24 17.91
C SER A 155 11.99 9.81 17.26
N ALA A 156 11.98 8.72 16.49
CA ALA A 156 13.14 8.25 15.74
C ALA A 156 13.37 9.01 14.42
N ILE A 157 12.44 9.87 13.99
CA ILE A 157 12.54 10.62 12.73
C ILE A 157 13.64 11.67 12.84
N THR A 158 14.52 11.69 11.84
CA THR A 158 15.60 12.65 11.71
C THR A 158 15.42 13.55 10.48
N PRO A 159 16.04 14.74 10.43
CA PRO A 159 15.99 15.60 9.24
C PRO A 159 16.50 14.92 7.96
N ALA A 160 17.46 13.98 8.09
CA ALA A 160 17.97 13.20 6.97
C ALA A 160 16.90 12.27 6.37
N ASP A 161 16.01 11.72 7.20
CA ASP A 161 14.89 10.89 6.73
C ASP A 161 13.91 11.73 5.90
N CYS A 162 13.57 12.92 6.40
CA CYS A 162 12.70 13.86 5.68
C CYS A 162 13.32 14.28 4.34
N ALA A 163 14.61 14.64 4.33
CA ALA A 163 15.30 15.05 3.12
C ALA A 163 15.37 13.93 2.05
N LEU A 164 15.59 12.68 2.48
CA LEU A 164 15.57 11.53 1.57
C LEU A 164 14.18 11.37 0.94
N ILE A 165 13.13 11.37 1.77
CA ILE A 165 11.75 11.19 1.31
C ILE A 165 11.34 12.34 0.40
N ASP A 166 11.60 13.59 0.77
CA ASP A 166 11.29 14.76 -0.05
C ASP A 166 12.01 14.69 -1.41
N GLY A 167 13.26 14.23 -1.42
CA GLY A 167 14.02 13.98 -2.65
C GLY A 167 13.33 12.94 -3.55
N MET A 168 12.95 11.79 -3.00
CA MET A 168 12.25 10.74 -3.75
C MET A 168 10.87 11.18 -4.22
N MET A 169 10.09 11.85 -3.36
CA MET A 169 8.78 12.40 -3.69
C MET A 169 8.89 13.41 -4.84
N THR A 170 9.85 14.32 -4.77
CA THR A 170 10.06 15.36 -5.80
C THR A 170 10.46 14.72 -7.12
N LYS A 171 11.48 13.85 -7.10
CA LYS A 171 12.02 13.22 -8.30
C LYS A 171 10.99 12.42 -9.08
N TYR A 172 10.15 11.65 -8.37
CA TYR A 172 9.21 10.74 -9.01
C TYR A 172 7.80 11.31 -9.21
N SER A 173 7.48 12.50 -8.68
CA SER A 173 6.19 13.17 -8.96
C SER A 173 6.13 13.77 -10.37
N ALA A 174 7.27 14.03 -11.00
CA ALA A 174 7.34 14.66 -12.33
C ALA A 174 6.68 13.82 -13.45
N PHE A 175 6.50 12.51 -13.24
CA PHE A 175 5.97 11.57 -14.22
C PHE A 175 4.47 11.29 -14.10
N GLU A 176 3.85 11.74 -13.01
CA GLU A 176 2.42 11.55 -12.69
C GLU A 176 1.52 12.66 -13.26
N HIS A 177 2.12 13.75 -13.75
CA HIS A 177 1.41 14.93 -14.23
C HIS A 177 1.72 15.24 -15.68
N SER A 178 0.74 15.81 -16.39
CA SER A 178 0.95 16.38 -17.73
C SER A 178 1.91 17.56 -17.61
N GLN A 179 3.17 17.35 -18.00
CA GLN A 179 4.18 18.41 -18.02
C GLN A 179 4.00 19.28 -19.27
N PRO A 180 4.25 20.60 -19.17
CA PRO A 180 4.35 21.47 -20.34
C PRO A 180 5.44 20.97 -21.28
N THR A 181 5.24 21.14 -22.59
CA THR A 181 6.23 20.76 -23.62
C THR A 181 7.57 21.48 -23.44
N ASP A 182 7.55 22.68 -22.84
CA ASP A 182 8.72 23.51 -22.57
C ASP A 182 9.53 23.05 -21.34
N THR A 183 9.04 22.08 -20.56
CA THR A 183 9.75 21.52 -19.39
C THR A 183 9.69 19.99 -19.41
N PRO A 184 10.42 19.33 -20.34
CA PRO A 184 10.43 17.88 -20.40
C PRO A 184 11.04 17.29 -19.13
N SER A 185 10.33 16.38 -18.48
CA SER A 185 10.86 15.55 -17.40
C SER A 185 11.54 14.32 -17.98
N TRP A 186 12.81 14.12 -17.61
CA TRP A 186 13.59 12.98 -18.07
C TRP A 186 13.38 11.81 -17.12
N LEU A 187 12.96 10.67 -17.67
CA LEU A 187 12.83 9.43 -16.89
C LEU A 187 14.22 9.00 -16.38
N PRO A 188 14.36 8.66 -15.08
CA PRO A 188 15.61 8.11 -14.57
C PRO A 188 15.93 6.80 -15.27
N GLY A 189 17.22 6.55 -15.54
CA GLY A 189 17.64 5.31 -16.16
C GLY A 189 17.36 4.08 -15.27
N PRO A 190 17.34 2.85 -15.81
CA PRO A 190 17.10 1.64 -15.01
C PRO A 190 18.06 1.45 -13.82
N ASP A 191 19.33 1.84 -13.97
CA ASP A 191 20.33 1.76 -12.91
C ASP A 191 20.12 2.81 -11.81
N GLU A 192 19.68 4.00 -12.20
CA GLU A 192 19.35 5.07 -11.26
C GLU A 192 18.10 4.72 -10.45
N LEU A 193 17.05 4.24 -11.13
CA LEU A 193 15.85 3.72 -10.46
C LEU A 193 16.19 2.56 -9.52
N LEU A 194 17.05 1.62 -9.95
CA LEU A 194 17.47 0.51 -9.11
C LEU A 194 18.15 1.00 -7.83
N LYS A 195 19.05 1.98 -7.95
CA LYS A 195 19.73 2.57 -6.80
C LYS A 195 18.75 3.24 -5.85
N ASP A 196 17.83 4.08 -6.37
CA ASP A 196 16.85 4.76 -5.53
C ASP A 196 15.92 3.78 -4.79
N VAL A 197 15.52 2.69 -5.44
CA VAL A 197 14.72 1.62 -4.81
C VAL A 197 15.51 0.91 -3.71
N GLN A 198 16.81 0.68 -3.92
CA GLN A 198 17.69 0.09 -2.91
C GLN A 198 17.90 1.03 -1.72
N ASP A 199 18.12 2.32 -1.97
CA ASP A 199 18.27 3.35 -0.94
C ASP A 199 17.00 3.45 -0.09
N MET A 200 15.81 3.45 -0.71
CA MET A 200 14.53 3.40 0.01
C MET A 200 14.34 2.11 0.80
N LEU A 201 14.74 0.96 0.26
CA LEU A 201 14.64 -0.32 0.96
C LEU A 201 15.53 -0.36 2.20
N GLU A 202 16.76 0.12 2.08
CA GLU A 202 17.69 0.17 3.20
C GLU A 202 17.22 1.16 4.27
N TRP A 203 16.76 2.35 3.85
CA TRP A 203 16.13 3.31 4.74
C TRP A 203 14.97 2.68 5.53
N CYS A 204 14.07 1.93 4.89
CA CYS A 204 12.97 1.25 5.59
C CYS A 204 13.48 0.30 6.69
N LYS A 205 14.57 -0.43 6.45
CA LYS A 205 15.16 -1.35 7.43
C LYS A 205 15.82 -0.61 8.59
N GLU A 206 16.63 0.40 8.27
CA GLU A 206 17.37 1.17 9.28
C GLU A 206 16.43 2.00 10.14
N PHE A 207 15.46 2.69 9.52
CA PHE A 207 14.42 3.41 10.23
C PHE A 207 13.58 2.47 11.09
N GLY A 208 13.17 1.30 10.58
CA GLY A 208 12.43 0.30 11.35
C GLY A 208 13.12 -0.08 12.66
N LYS A 209 14.44 -0.36 12.61
CA LYS A 209 15.26 -0.67 13.80
C LYS A 209 15.33 0.50 14.79
N ARG A 210 15.52 1.74 14.29
CA ARG A 210 15.55 2.95 15.14
C ARG A 210 14.19 3.18 15.80
N ALA A 211 13.11 3.08 15.04
CA ALA A 211 11.73 3.23 15.51
C ALA A 211 11.36 2.19 16.58
N GLU A 212 11.77 0.93 16.41
CA GLU A 212 11.59 -0.12 17.43
C GLU A 212 12.37 0.19 18.71
N THR A 213 13.59 0.70 18.58
CA THR A 213 14.41 1.08 19.73
C THR A 213 13.78 2.24 20.49
N ALA A 214 13.26 3.25 19.79
CA ALA A 214 12.57 4.39 20.38
C ALA A 214 11.26 4.01 21.10
N ALA A 215 10.59 2.93 20.66
CA ALA A 215 9.35 2.47 21.28
C ALA A 215 9.55 1.65 22.56
N LYS A 216 10.78 1.20 22.88
CA LYS A 216 11.06 0.46 24.11
C LYS A 216 11.01 1.42 25.31
N PRO A 217 10.33 1.08 26.41
CA PRO A 217 10.37 1.89 27.62
C PRO A 217 11.82 1.99 28.11
N LYS A 218 12.29 3.21 28.38
CA LYS A 218 13.58 3.39 29.08
C LYS A 218 13.41 2.78 30.47
N ALA A 219 14.26 1.80 30.79
CA ALA A 219 14.35 1.20 32.11
C ALA A 219 14.73 2.25 33.17
#